data_AF-A0A966N557-F1
#
_entry.id   AF-A0A966N557-F1
#
_cell.length_a   1.000
_cell.length_b   1.000
_cell.length_c   1.000
_cell.angle_alpha   90.00
_cell.angle_beta   90.00
_cell.angle_gamma   90.00
#
_symmetry.space_group_name_H-M   'P 1'
#
loop_
_entity.id
_entity.type
_entity.pdbx_description
1 polymer ?
#
loop_
_entity_poly.entity_id
_entity_poly.type
_entity_poly.pdbx_seq_one_letter_code
_entity_poly.pdbx_strand_id
1 'polypeptide(L)'
;MRISKFSKVAIMATVAAVAVVPSAVAYDLTGAGATSVTNFLEKCKTSYQNDTKDTLSYSGGGSSTGKTAINAGTKDLAFSDS
;
A
#
# COMPACT_ATOMS: atom_id res chain seq x y z
N MET A 1 -3.03 -11.89 -44.75
CA MET A 1 -1.89 -11.74 -43.81
C MET A 1 -1.83 -12.97 -42.90
N ARG A 2 -0.86 -13.88 -43.07
CA ARG A 2 -0.68 -15.05 -42.19
C ARG A 2 0.24 -14.66 -41.04
N ILE A 3 -0.33 -14.39 -39.87
CA ILE A 3 0.43 -14.09 -38.66
C ILE A 3 1.11 -15.39 -38.20
N SER A 4 2.44 -15.39 -38.16
CA SER A 4 3.24 -16.58 -37.82
C SER A 4 2.98 -17.03 -36.38
N LYS A 5 3.10 -18.33 -36.09
CA LYS A 5 2.93 -18.87 -34.72
C LYS A 5 3.89 -18.19 -33.71
N PHE A 6 5.09 -17.82 -34.14
CA PHE A 6 6.06 -17.09 -33.32
C PHE A 6 5.55 -15.69 -32.93
N SER A 7 4.89 -14.99 -33.85
CA SER A 7 4.30 -13.68 -33.57
C SER A 7 3.16 -13.75 -32.54
N LYS A 8 2.37 -14.84 -32.51
CA LYS A 8 1.32 -15.02 -31.50
C LYS A 8 1.87 -15.30 -30.09
N VAL A 9 2.94 -16.07 -30.00
CA VAL A 9 3.60 -16.37 -28.71
C VAL A 9 4.29 -15.13 -28.14
N ALA A 10 4.96 -14.34 -28.99
CA ALA A 10 5.58 -13.09 -28.57
C ALA A 10 4.56 -12.07 -28.02
N ILE A 11 3.37 -11.97 -28.64
CA ILE A 11 2.31 -11.06 -28.17
C ILE A 11 1.67 -11.55 -26.85
N MET A 12 1.50 -12.86 -26.67
CA MET A 12 0.99 -13.40 -25.40
C MET A 12 1.98 -13.20 -24.24
N ALA A 13 3.29 -13.33 -24.50
CA ALA A 13 4.33 -13.15 -23.50
C ALA A 13 4.43 -11.69 -23.00
N THR A 14 4.23 -10.70 -23.88
CA THR A 14 4.26 -9.28 -23.49
C THR A 14 3.06 -8.87 -22.64
N VAL A 15 1.87 -9.41 -22.92
CA VAL A 15 0.67 -9.13 -22.12
C VAL A 15 0.75 -9.76 -20.73
N ALA A 16 1.32 -10.97 -20.62
CA ALA A 16 1.53 -11.64 -19.33
C ALA A 16 2.58 -10.90 -18.46
N ALA A 17 3.61 -10.31 -19.06
CA ALA A 17 4.64 -9.57 -18.32
C ALA A 17 4.13 -8.28 -17.67
N VAL A 18 3.12 -7.62 -18.25
CA VAL A 18 2.50 -6.40 -17.69
C VAL A 18 1.60 -6.70 -16.49
N ALA A 19 1.07 -7.92 -16.37
CA ALA A 19 0.15 -8.29 -15.30
C ALA A 19 0.83 -8.68 -13.97
N VAL A 20 2.15 -8.90 -13.98
CA VAL A 20 2.91 -9.40 -12.81
C VAL A 20 3.82 -8.32 -12.19
N VAL A 21 3.95 -7.15 -12.83
CA VAL A 21 4.61 -6.01 -12.20
C VAL A 21 3.70 -5.43 -11.12
N PRO A 22 4.11 -5.39 -9.84
CA PRO A 22 3.39 -4.60 -8.85
C PRO A 22 3.26 -3.19 -9.41
N SER A 23 2.05 -2.64 -9.34
CA SER A 23 1.76 -1.29 -9.81
C SER A 23 2.77 -0.34 -9.17
N ALA A 24 3.60 0.32 -9.97
CA ALA A 24 4.52 1.38 -9.53
C ALA A 24 3.76 2.67 -9.13
N VAL A 25 2.58 2.52 -8.54
CA VAL A 25 1.70 3.59 -8.10
C VAL A 25 2.00 3.79 -6.63
N ALA A 26 2.48 4.98 -6.29
CA ALA A 26 2.59 5.41 -4.91
C ALA A 26 1.19 5.56 -4.31
N TYR A 27 0.98 4.99 -3.13
CA TYR A 27 -0.27 5.10 -2.37
C TYR A 27 -0.14 6.12 -1.24
N ASP A 28 -1.21 6.85 -0.98
CA ASP A 28 -1.35 7.70 0.20
C ASP A 28 -2.11 6.94 1.29
N LEU A 29 -1.37 6.20 2.11
CA LEU A 29 -1.93 5.39 3.19
C LEU A 29 -2.35 6.28 4.36
N THR A 30 -3.53 6.00 4.89
CA THR A 30 -4.07 6.66 6.08
C THR A 30 -4.22 5.65 7.22
N GLY A 31 -3.71 6.00 8.40
CA GLY A 31 -3.77 5.17 9.59
C GLY A 31 -4.35 5.91 10.79
N ALA A 32 -4.95 5.15 11.72
CA ALA A 32 -5.34 5.66 13.03
C ALA A 32 -5.18 4.59 14.11
N GLY A 33 -5.02 5.00 15.37
CA GLY A 33 -4.96 4.02 16.46
C GLY A 33 -4.14 4.43 17.67
N ALA A 34 -3.51 3.42 18.28
CA ALA A 34 -2.68 3.53 19.46
C ALA A 34 -1.70 4.71 19.41
N THR A 35 -1.74 5.57 20.42
CA THR A 35 -0.82 6.73 20.50
C THR A 35 0.61 6.31 20.84
N SER A 36 0.79 5.10 21.39
CA SER A 36 2.09 4.50 21.73
C SER A 36 3.04 4.41 20.52
N VAL A 37 2.50 4.13 19.33
CA VAL A 37 3.29 3.96 18.10
C VAL A 37 3.53 5.26 17.33
N THR A 38 2.88 6.37 17.68
CA THR A 38 2.96 7.62 16.93
C THR A 38 4.41 8.06 16.69
N ASN A 39 5.22 8.11 17.75
CA ASN A 39 6.62 8.55 17.65
C ASN A 39 7.48 7.59 16.83
N PHE A 40 7.15 6.30 16.83
CA PHE A 40 7.85 5.31 16.02
C PHE A 40 7.50 5.51 14.53
N LEU A 41 6.21 5.63 14.21
CA LEU A 41 5.75 5.84 12.84
C LEU A 41 6.29 7.14 12.24
N GLU A 42 6.30 8.24 13.00
CA GLU A 42 6.88 9.51 12.53
C GLU A 42 8.38 9.40 12.22
N LYS A 43 9.15 8.64 13.01
CA LYS A 43 10.57 8.41 12.73
C LYS A 43 10.80 7.52 11.50
N CYS A 44 9.95 6.53 11.27
CA CYS A 44 10.10 5.58 10.18
C CYS A 44 9.51 6.07 8.85
N LYS A 45 8.55 6.99 8.89
CA LYS A 45 7.77 7.45 7.73
C LYS A 45 8.63 7.93 6.56
N THR A 46 9.68 8.71 6.82
CA THR A 46 10.56 9.23 5.76
C THR A 46 11.32 8.11 5.05
N SER A 47 11.85 7.13 5.80
CA SER A 47 12.54 5.99 5.19
C SER A 47 11.56 5.15 4.39
N TYR A 48 10.40 4.85 4.98
CA TYR A 48 9.33 4.11 4.31
C TYR A 48 8.94 4.76 2.97
N GLN A 49 8.73 6.08 2.96
CA GLN A 49 8.40 6.81 1.74
C GLN A 49 9.53 6.80 0.71
N ASN A 50 10.79 6.86 1.15
CA ASN A 50 11.92 6.78 0.22
C ASN A 50 12.01 5.41 -0.46
N ASP A 51 11.74 4.33 0.29
CA ASP A 51 11.88 2.96 -0.19
C ASP A 51 10.70 2.51 -1.04
N THR A 52 9.48 2.89 -0.65
CA THR A 52 8.23 2.42 -1.28
C THR A 52 7.60 3.43 -2.23
N LYS A 53 7.93 4.73 -2.07
CA LYS A 53 7.23 5.88 -2.65
C LYS A 53 5.84 6.15 -2.07
N ASP A 54 5.32 5.27 -1.22
CA ASP A 54 4.05 5.47 -0.53
C ASP A 54 4.18 6.53 0.57
N THR A 55 3.11 7.26 0.84
CA THR A 55 3.02 8.12 2.02
C THR A 55 2.18 7.44 3.11
N LEU A 56 2.48 7.77 4.37
CA LEU A 56 1.67 7.33 5.51
C LEU A 56 1.27 8.53 6.36
N SER A 57 -0.03 8.80 6.48
CA SER A 57 -0.58 9.78 7.40
C SER A 57 -1.22 9.06 8.58
N TYR A 58 -0.67 9.25 9.79
CA TYR A 58 -1.15 8.56 10.98
C TYR A 58 -1.75 9.52 12.00
N SER A 59 -3.00 9.29 12.39
CA SER A 59 -3.67 10.04 13.46
C SER A 59 -3.73 9.22 14.75
N GLY A 60 -2.89 9.56 15.73
CA GLY A 60 -2.97 9.00 17.07
C GLY A 60 -4.29 9.34 17.75
N GLY A 61 -4.94 8.35 18.36
CA GLY A 61 -6.25 8.50 19.01
C GLY A 61 -6.63 7.34 19.94
N GLY A 62 -5.71 6.44 20.25
CA GLY A 62 -5.94 5.21 21.03
C GLY A 62 -6.39 4.01 20.20
N SER A 63 -6.15 2.80 20.72
CA SER A 63 -6.46 1.51 20.07
C SER A 63 -7.91 1.40 19.59
N SER A 64 -8.87 1.85 20.41
CA SER A 64 -10.30 1.79 20.07
C SER A 64 -10.66 2.67 18.86
N THR A 65 -9.97 3.80 18.69
CA THR A 65 -10.14 4.67 17.52
C THR A 65 -9.68 3.98 16.26
N GLY A 66 -8.51 3.32 16.31
CA GLY A 66 -8.00 2.52 15.18
C GLY A 66 -8.94 1.38 14.80
N LYS A 67 -9.38 0.58 15.78
CA LYS A 67 -10.37 -0.49 15.61
C LYS A 67 -11.67 0.01 14.98
N THR A 68 -12.20 1.14 15.44
CA THR A 68 -13.42 1.75 14.88
C THR A 68 -13.19 2.19 13.44
N ALA A 69 -12.08 2.88 13.18
CA ALA A 69 -11.80 3.47 11.87
C ALA A 69 -11.59 2.43 10.76
N ILE A 70 -10.90 1.32 11.07
CA ILE A 70 -10.69 0.23 10.11
C ILE A 70 -11.98 -0.57 9.87
N ASN A 71 -12.77 -0.84 10.91
CA ASN A 71 -14.06 -1.52 10.76
C ASN A 71 -15.07 -0.69 9.96
N ALA A 72 -14.98 0.64 10.06
CA ALA A 72 -15.77 1.56 9.25
C ALA A 72 -15.22 1.76 7.83
N GLY A 73 -14.05 1.19 7.48
CA GLY A 73 -13.41 1.36 6.17
C GLY A 73 -12.92 2.78 5.89
N THR A 74 -12.66 3.58 6.94
CA THR A 74 -12.28 5.00 6.83
C THR A 74 -10.77 5.23 6.86
N LYS A 75 -9.99 4.19 7.17
CA LYS A 75 -8.53 4.17 7.22
C LYS A 75 -8.03 2.89 6.59
N ASP A 76 -6.83 2.94 6.05
CA ASP A 76 -6.15 1.80 5.42
C ASP A 76 -5.46 0.92 6.45
N LEU A 77 -5.00 1.52 7.56
CA LEU A 77 -4.25 0.86 8.62
C LEU A 77 -4.80 1.20 10.01
N ALA A 78 -4.73 0.23 10.93
CA ALA A 78 -5.02 0.44 12.34
C ALA A 78 -3.95 -0.17 13.25
N PHE A 79 -3.58 0.57 14.29
CA PHE A 79 -2.64 0.12 15.31
C PHE A 79 -3.35 0.00 16.66
N SER A 80 -3.13 -1.10 17.37
CA SER A 80 -3.82 -1.42 18.62
C SER A 80 -2.87 -2.11 19.59
N ASP A 81 -2.78 -1.60 20.81
CA ASP A 81 -2.13 -2.26 21.95
C ASP A 81 -3.09 -3.20 22.72
N SER A 82 -4.38 -3.26 22.32
CA SER A 82 -5.45 -4.00 22.97
C SER A 82 -6.20 -4.95 22.05
#